data_AF-A0A517T566-F1
#
_entry.id   AF-A0A517T566-F1
#
_cell.length_a   1.000
_cell.length_b   1.000
_cell.length_c   1.000
_cell.angle_alpha   90.00
_cell.angle_beta   90.00
_cell.angle_gamma   90.00
#
_symmetry.space_group_name_H-M   'P 1'
#
loop_
_entity.id
_entity.type
_entity.pdbx_description
1 polymer ?
#
loop_
_entity_poly.entity_id
_entity_poly.type
_entity_poly.pdbx_seq_one_letter_code
_entity_poly.pdbx_strand_id
1 'polypeptide(L)'
;MSSQSHDERLRVVKAAADTLRAAWAAEEAHRDSYIDEVERTFTEVENLFPGAGDCASNLFESAEGISVRAAEDILNDLLQTGPFPVEHELLDRLMAVVVKTSADQIGIIPSFPLQWHGYLQTPLNSACIGSTGGDGTHFSLIEVGGRITEDSPVVVTYPCDDQSYVVAESLYDFLCLGLHYGYFNYMDVFWDQSNASRTGWWFADDLEEDDRQLLKQLAEELNLKPLPPTAINRDALEEKYKGQIWYRSDWQVSS
;
A
#
# COMPACT_ATOMS: atom_id res chain seq x y z
N MET A 1 8.16 24.00 3.95
CA MET A 1 7.17 23.79 2.89
C MET A 1 6.54 25.14 2.56
N SER A 2 6.47 25.50 1.28
CA SER A 2 5.77 26.71 0.84
C SER A 2 4.32 26.64 1.33
N SER A 3 3.85 27.64 2.07
CA SER A 3 2.44 27.73 2.49
C SER A 3 1.60 28.19 1.31
N GLN A 4 1.50 27.37 0.28
CA GLN A 4 0.51 27.60 -0.77
C GLN A 4 -0.89 27.60 -0.16
N SER A 5 -1.76 28.48 -0.66
CA SER A 5 -3.11 28.60 -0.14
C SER A 5 -3.94 27.36 -0.48
N HIS A 6 -4.95 27.07 0.34
CA HIS A 6 -5.93 26.01 0.05
C HIS A 6 -6.54 26.18 -1.36
N ASP A 7 -6.86 27.41 -1.75
CA ASP A 7 -7.41 27.74 -3.07
C ASP A 7 -6.46 27.36 -4.23
N GLU A 8 -5.15 27.54 -4.05
CA GLU A 8 -4.16 27.14 -5.05
C GLU A 8 -4.12 25.61 -5.20
N ARG A 9 -4.11 24.87 -4.09
CA ARG A 9 -4.15 23.41 -4.08
C ARG A 9 -5.42 22.87 -4.73
N LEU A 10 -6.58 23.43 -4.35
CA LEU A 10 -7.87 23.06 -4.92
C LEU A 10 -7.92 23.29 -6.43
N ARG A 11 -7.37 24.43 -6.90
CA ARG A 11 -7.28 24.74 -8.33
C ARG A 11 -6.45 23.69 -9.08
N VAL A 12 -5.31 23.26 -8.52
CA VAL A 12 -4.42 22.27 -9.13
C VAL A 12 -5.09 20.89 -9.16
N VAL A 13 -5.65 20.44 -8.04
CA VAL A 13 -6.38 19.16 -7.95
C VAL A 13 -7.53 19.12 -8.94
N LYS A 14 -8.34 20.19 -9.01
CA LYS A 14 -9.44 20.28 -9.97
C LYS A 14 -8.95 20.23 -11.42
N ALA A 15 -7.86 20.93 -11.75
CA ALA A 15 -7.32 20.93 -13.10
C ALA A 15 -6.85 19.54 -13.54
N ALA A 16 -6.10 18.81 -12.69
CA ALA A 16 -5.67 17.45 -12.97
C ALA A 16 -6.86 16.51 -13.20
N ALA A 17 -7.88 16.63 -12.35
CA ALA A 17 -9.09 15.83 -12.42
C ALA A 17 -9.90 16.09 -13.72
N ASP A 18 -10.04 17.36 -14.10
CA ASP A 18 -10.74 17.77 -15.33
C ASP A 18 -9.97 17.31 -16.59
N THR A 19 -8.64 17.46 -16.62
CA THR A 19 -7.79 17.00 -17.73
C THR A 19 -7.86 15.49 -17.90
N LEU A 20 -7.77 14.72 -16.81
CA LEU A 20 -7.84 13.26 -16.86
C LEU A 20 -9.21 12.77 -17.37
N ARG A 21 -10.31 13.40 -16.95
CA ARG A 21 -11.64 13.09 -17.53
C ARG A 21 -11.68 13.38 -19.03
N ALA A 22 -11.15 14.53 -19.46
CA ALA A 22 -11.14 14.89 -20.87
C ALA A 22 -10.37 13.84 -21.70
N ALA A 23 -9.26 13.33 -21.17
CA ALA A 23 -8.50 12.24 -21.77
C ALA A 23 -9.34 10.95 -21.92
N TRP A 24 -10.08 10.53 -20.87
CA TRP A 24 -10.92 9.32 -20.96
C TRP A 24 -12.11 9.46 -21.90
N ALA A 25 -12.73 10.63 -21.91
CA ALA A 25 -13.88 10.93 -22.76
C ALA A 25 -13.48 11.10 -24.25
N ALA A 26 -12.20 11.34 -24.53
CA ALA A 26 -11.70 11.44 -25.89
C ALA A 26 -11.78 10.08 -26.61
N GLU A 27 -12.08 10.15 -27.91
CA GLU A 27 -11.92 9.00 -28.80
C GLU A 27 -10.48 8.50 -28.75
N GLU A 28 -10.28 7.19 -28.92
CA GLU A 28 -8.98 6.53 -28.81
C GLU A 28 -7.89 7.23 -29.64
N ALA A 29 -8.22 7.66 -30.87
CA ALA A 29 -7.31 8.37 -31.77
C ALA A 29 -6.83 9.75 -31.26
N HIS A 30 -7.47 10.31 -30.23
CA HIS A 30 -7.16 11.61 -29.66
C HIS A 30 -6.58 11.52 -28.23
N ARG A 31 -6.55 10.33 -27.61
CA ARG A 31 -6.05 10.16 -26.24
C ARG A 31 -4.58 10.55 -26.10
N ASP A 32 -3.77 10.23 -27.10
CA ASP A 32 -2.35 10.58 -27.12
C ASP A 32 -2.11 12.09 -27.02
N SER A 33 -3.05 12.91 -27.49
CA SER A 33 -2.94 14.38 -27.40
C SER A 33 -3.11 14.94 -25.98
N TYR A 34 -3.61 14.12 -25.05
CA TYR A 34 -3.78 14.49 -23.64
C TYR A 34 -2.63 14.04 -22.74
N ILE A 35 -1.73 13.16 -23.20
CA ILE A 35 -0.65 12.59 -22.37
C ILE A 35 0.19 13.70 -21.73
N ASP A 36 0.70 14.63 -22.54
CA ASP A 36 1.53 15.75 -22.05
C ASP A 36 0.78 16.63 -21.02
N GLU A 37 -0.54 16.80 -21.20
CA GLU A 37 -1.35 17.64 -20.29
C GLU A 37 -1.66 16.92 -18.98
N VAL A 38 -1.96 15.62 -19.04
CA VAL A 38 -2.12 14.75 -17.87
C VAL A 38 -0.81 14.72 -17.08
N GLU A 39 0.32 14.41 -17.72
CA GLU A 39 1.63 14.40 -17.08
C GLU A 39 1.97 15.75 -16.42
N ARG A 40 1.70 16.87 -17.10
CA ARG A 40 1.91 18.20 -16.54
C ARG A 40 1.06 18.45 -15.30
N THR A 41 -0.24 18.19 -15.37
CA THR A 41 -1.16 18.46 -14.23
C THR A 41 -0.88 17.55 -13.04
N PHE A 42 -0.48 16.30 -13.28
CA PHE A 42 -0.04 15.38 -12.23
C PHE A 42 1.30 15.76 -11.63
N THR A 43 2.23 16.26 -12.44
CA THR A 43 3.48 16.86 -11.93
C THR A 43 3.17 18.05 -11.02
N GLU A 44 2.17 18.88 -11.35
CA GLU A 44 1.72 19.94 -10.46
C GLU A 44 1.17 19.38 -9.14
N VAL A 45 0.35 18.32 -9.17
CA VAL A 45 -0.13 17.64 -7.95
C VAL A 45 1.03 17.09 -7.12
N GLU A 46 1.97 16.36 -7.71
CA GLU A 46 3.15 15.79 -7.04
C GLU A 46 4.01 16.87 -6.37
N ASN A 47 4.18 18.03 -7.01
CA ASN A 47 4.90 19.16 -6.42
C ASN A 47 4.21 19.71 -5.16
N LEU A 48 2.88 19.58 -5.05
CA LEU A 48 2.11 20.01 -3.89
C LEU A 48 1.98 18.93 -2.82
N PHE A 49 1.95 17.68 -3.26
CA PHE A 49 1.76 16.47 -2.47
C PHE A 49 2.82 15.43 -2.88
N PRO A 50 4.07 15.57 -2.42
CA PRO A 50 5.14 14.64 -2.79
C PRO A 50 4.79 13.19 -2.40
N GLY A 51 4.95 12.26 -3.35
CA GLY A 51 4.58 10.86 -3.22
C GLY A 51 3.12 10.54 -3.58
N ALA A 52 2.36 11.51 -4.11
CA ALA A 52 0.97 11.33 -4.51
C ALA A 52 0.78 11.14 -6.02
N GLY A 53 1.81 11.37 -6.85
CA GLY A 53 1.72 11.39 -8.31
C GLY A 53 1.16 10.10 -8.90
N ASP A 54 1.68 8.95 -8.49
CA ASP A 54 1.20 7.64 -8.95
C ASP A 54 -0.18 7.29 -8.37
N CYS A 55 -0.53 7.81 -7.19
CA CYS A 55 -1.81 7.54 -6.54
C CYS A 55 -2.94 8.45 -7.04
N ALA A 56 -2.58 9.62 -7.55
CA ALA A 56 -3.52 10.66 -7.94
C ALA A 56 -4.43 10.14 -9.07
N SER A 57 -3.95 9.28 -9.96
CA SER A 57 -4.75 8.72 -11.06
C SER A 57 -5.91 7.92 -10.50
N ASN A 58 -5.63 7.05 -9.53
CA ASN A 58 -6.65 6.21 -8.91
C ASN A 58 -7.65 7.04 -8.09
N LEU A 59 -7.22 8.15 -7.46
CA LEU A 59 -8.12 9.09 -6.79
C LEU A 59 -9.08 9.78 -7.76
N PHE A 60 -8.53 10.26 -8.89
CA PHE A 60 -9.30 10.97 -9.90
C PHE A 60 -10.21 10.03 -10.70
N GLU A 61 -9.81 8.78 -10.92
CA GLU A 61 -10.59 7.73 -11.61
C GLU A 61 -11.90 7.43 -10.92
N SER A 62 -11.88 7.29 -9.60
CA SER A 62 -13.07 6.90 -8.86
C SER A 62 -14.03 8.06 -8.57
N ALA A 63 -13.64 9.31 -8.86
CA ALA A 63 -14.48 10.48 -8.70
C ALA A 63 -15.41 10.67 -9.92
N GLU A 64 -16.56 9.99 -9.91
CA GLU A 64 -17.61 10.15 -10.92
C GLU A 64 -18.06 11.62 -11.04
N GLY A 65 -17.74 12.29 -12.15
CA GLY A 65 -18.09 13.70 -12.37
C GLY A 65 -17.36 14.67 -11.41
N ILE A 66 -16.47 15.51 -11.95
CA ILE A 66 -15.67 16.48 -11.17
C ILE A 66 -16.60 17.67 -11.00
N SER A 67 -17.27 17.68 -9.86
CA SER A 67 -17.81 18.89 -9.28
C SER A 67 -16.74 19.56 -8.41
N VAL A 68 -16.98 20.82 -8.00
CA VAL A 68 -16.11 21.48 -7.01
C VAL A 68 -16.02 20.65 -5.73
N ARG A 69 -17.16 20.10 -5.28
CA ARG A 69 -17.22 19.22 -4.12
C ARG A 69 -16.34 17.98 -4.30
N ALA A 70 -16.40 17.31 -5.45
CA ALA A 70 -15.56 16.14 -5.71
C ALA A 70 -14.06 16.50 -5.67
N ALA A 71 -13.67 17.67 -6.18
CA ALA A 71 -12.29 18.14 -6.07
C ALA A 71 -11.89 18.49 -4.63
N GLU A 72 -12.81 19.01 -3.81
CA GLU A 72 -12.60 19.24 -2.37
C GLU A 72 -12.41 17.90 -1.62
N ASP A 73 -13.18 16.88 -1.95
CA ASP A 73 -13.07 15.54 -1.37
C ASP A 73 -11.69 14.93 -1.70
N ILE A 74 -11.26 14.97 -2.97
CA ILE A 74 -9.93 14.50 -3.39
C ILE A 74 -8.82 15.31 -2.72
N LEU A 75 -8.98 16.63 -2.62
CA LEU A 75 -8.02 17.48 -1.92
C LEU A 75 -7.93 17.09 -0.44
N ASN A 76 -9.06 16.82 0.23
CA ASN A 76 -9.08 16.41 1.63
C ASN A 76 -8.40 15.05 1.83
N ASP A 77 -8.57 14.12 0.88
CA ASP A 77 -7.89 12.83 0.89
C ASP A 77 -6.38 13.02 0.68
N LEU A 78 -5.96 13.81 -0.32
CA LEU A 78 -4.55 14.16 -0.58
C LEU A 78 -3.87 14.93 0.57
N LEU A 79 -4.63 15.69 1.36
CA LEU A 79 -4.12 16.37 2.55
C LEU A 79 -3.90 15.39 3.71
N GLN A 80 -4.57 14.24 3.70
CA GLN A 80 -4.41 13.18 4.69
C GLN A 80 -3.34 12.17 4.27
N THR A 81 -3.08 12.01 2.96
CA THR A 81 -1.91 11.28 2.50
C THR A 81 -0.66 12.12 2.79
N GLY A 82 0.23 11.57 3.60
CA GLY A 82 1.50 12.23 3.88
C GLY A 82 2.57 11.78 2.89
N PRO A 83 3.62 12.59 2.67
CA PRO A 83 4.94 12.06 2.96
C PRO A 83 5.01 11.88 4.49
N PHE A 84 4.66 10.69 4.97
CA PHE A 84 4.84 10.37 6.38
C PHE A 84 6.35 10.29 6.66
N PRO A 85 6.88 11.01 7.67
CA PRO A 85 8.25 10.78 8.09
C PRO A 85 8.38 9.33 8.53
N VAL A 86 9.38 8.69 7.94
CA VAL A 86 9.50 7.25 7.85
C VAL A 86 10.83 6.90 8.51
N GLU A 87 10.78 6.26 9.67
CA GLU A 87 11.97 5.81 10.41
C GLU A 87 12.10 4.29 10.22
N HIS A 88 13.14 3.83 9.50
CA HIS A 88 13.06 2.61 8.70
C HIS A 88 14.36 1.78 8.62
N GLU A 89 15.05 1.54 9.73
CA GLU A 89 16.28 0.73 9.66
C GLU A 89 16.01 -0.68 9.11
N LEU A 90 14.97 -1.37 9.58
CA LEU A 90 14.59 -2.68 9.07
C LEU A 90 14.07 -2.61 7.62
N LEU A 91 13.33 -1.56 7.25
CA LEU A 91 12.81 -1.44 5.90
C LEU A 91 13.92 -1.11 4.89
N ASP A 92 14.84 -0.22 5.22
CA ASP A 92 16.01 0.09 4.38
C ASP A 92 16.84 -1.18 4.15
N ARG A 93 17.01 -1.99 5.19
CA ARG A 93 17.65 -3.31 5.08
C ARG A 93 16.83 -4.24 4.20
N LEU A 94 15.52 -4.36 4.40
CA LEU A 94 14.63 -5.17 3.56
C LEU A 94 14.81 -4.79 2.10
N MET A 95 14.69 -3.50 1.77
CA MET A 95 14.82 -2.94 0.42
C MET A 95 16.18 -3.30 -0.20
N ALA A 96 17.27 -3.20 0.57
CA ALA A 96 18.60 -3.59 0.11
C ALA A 96 18.69 -5.10 -0.22
N VAL A 97 18.03 -5.97 0.55
CA VAL A 97 18.00 -7.42 0.28
C VAL A 97 17.15 -7.72 -0.95
N VAL A 98 15.90 -7.26 -0.98
CA VAL A 98 14.93 -7.64 -2.03
C VAL A 98 15.33 -7.15 -3.42
N VAL A 99 15.96 -5.97 -3.52
CA VAL A 99 16.51 -5.44 -4.78
C VAL A 99 17.64 -6.33 -5.31
N LYS A 100 18.43 -6.93 -4.42
CA LYS A 100 19.54 -7.83 -4.78
C LYS A 100 19.06 -9.22 -5.20
N THR A 101 17.96 -9.70 -4.61
CA THR A 101 17.54 -11.10 -4.74
C THR A 101 16.33 -11.35 -5.63
N SER A 102 15.61 -10.30 -6.08
CA SER A 102 14.36 -10.44 -6.85
C SER A 102 13.29 -11.23 -6.09
N ALA A 103 12.78 -10.64 -5.00
CA ALA A 103 11.86 -11.30 -4.05
C ALA A 103 10.41 -11.51 -4.56
N ASP A 104 10.15 -11.24 -5.83
CA ASP A 104 8.85 -11.38 -6.47
C ASP A 104 8.25 -12.79 -6.29
N GLN A 105 9.09 -13.83 -6.38
CA GLN A 105 8.66 -15.23 -6.26
C GLN A 105 8.11 -15.59 -4.86
N ILE A 106 8.54 -14.87 -3.81
CA ILE A 106 8.01 -15.04 -2.46
C ILE A 106 6.94 -14.01 -2.11
N GLY A 107 6.46 -13.23 -3.08
CA GLY A 107 5.32 -12.33 -2.91
C GLY A 107 5.62 -11.01 -2.19
N ILE A 108 6.86 -10.51 -2.26
CA ILE A 108 7.19 -9.12 -1.94
C ILE A 108 7.92 -8.50 -3.12
N ILE A 109 7.21 -7.67 -3.87
CA ILE A 109 7.77 -6.77 -4.87
C ILE A 109 7.90 -5.40 -4.19
N PRO A 110 9.13 -4.90 -3.93
CA PRO A 110 9.32 -3.67 -3.18
C PRO A 110 8.68 -2.46 -3.87
N SER A 111 8.05 -1.60 -3.08
CA SER A 111 7.62 -0.27 -3.54
C SER A 111 8.62 0.76 -3.04
N PHE A 112 9.38 1.39 -3.95
CA PHE A 112 10.26 2.50 -3.59
C PHE A 112 10.24 3.62 -4.66
N PRO A 113 10.06 4.90 -4.28
CA PRO A 113 9.83 5.39 -2.90
C PRO A 113 8.53 4.84 -2.30
N LEU A 114 8.44 4.86 -0.96
CA LEU A 114 7.19 4.48 -0.31
C LEU A 114 6.11 5.47 -0.68
N GLN A 115 4.99 4.95 -1.14
CA GLN A 115 3.87 5.75 -1.60
C GLN A 115 2.56 5.09 -1.24
N TRP A 116 1.51 5.88 -1.16
CA TRP A 116 0.17 5.35 -1.08
C TRP A 116 -0.19 4.70 -2.43
N HIS A 117 -0.93 3.59 -2.48
CA HIS A 117 -1.16 2.84 -3.74
C HIS A 117 -2.45 3.22 -4.48
N GLY A 118 -3.25 4.14 -3.95
CA GLY A 118 -4.33 4.75 -4.72
C GLY A 118 -5.67 4.00 -4.72
N TYR A 119 -5.71 2.72 -4.33
CA TYR A 119 -6.96 1.96 -4.34
C TYR A 119 -7.96 2.51 -3.32
N LEU A 120 -9.25 2.36 -3.60
CA LEU A 120 -10.33 2.78 -2.69
C LEU A 120 -10.17 2.15 -1.30
N GLN A 121 -9.71 0.91 -1.27
CA GLN A 121 -9.44 0.14 -0.07
C GLN A 121 -8.08 0.44 0.57
N THR A 122 -7.16 1.16 -0.09
CA THR A 122 -5.86 1.50 0.50
C THR A 122 -6.06 2.61 1.53
N PRO A 123 -5.66 2.42 2.81
CA PRO A 123 -5.82 3.46 3.82
C PRO A 123 -5.03 4.72 3.49
N LEU A 124 -5.65 5.90 3.60
CA LEU A 124 -5.05 7.21 3.35
C LEU A 124 -3.82 7.47 4.23
N ASN A 125 -3.82 6.92 5.44
CA ASN A 125 -2.73 7.05 6.40
C ASN A 125 -1.71 5.92 6.28
N SER A 126 -1.46 5.41 5.07
CA SER A 126 -0.54 4.30 4.85
C SER A 126 0.53 4.60 3.82
N ALA A 127 1.64 3.86 3.93
CA ALA A 127 2.75 3.88 2.99
C ALA A 127 3.01 2.44 2.52
N CYS A 128 2.86 2.19 1.21
CA CYS A 128 3.07 0.87 0.64
C CYS A 128 4.54 0.48 0.68
N ILE A 129 4.80 -0.70 1.25
CA ILE A 129 6.14 -1.30 1.35
C ILE A 129 6.38 -2.34 0.26
N GLY A 130 5.32 -2.89 -0.34
CA GLY A 130 5.45 -3.78 -1.47
C GLY A 130 4.12 -4.40 -1.92
N SER A 131 4.09 -4.87 -3.16
CA SER A 131 2.95 -5.61 -3.72
C SER A 131 3.24 -7.10 -3.79
N THR A 132 2.20 -7.90 -3.95
CA THR A 132 2.36 -9.34 -4.19
C THR A 132 2.49 -9.68 -5.69
N GLY A 133 2.33 -8.68 -6.57
CA GLY A 133 2.25 -8.87 -8.02
C GLY A 133 0.87 -9.30 -8.55
N GLY A 134 -0.10 -9.61 -7.68
CA GLY A 134 -1.46 -9.97 -8.06
C GLY A 134 -2.45 -8.82 -7.91
N ASP A 135 -3.21 -8.49 -8.95
CA ASP A 135 -4.42 -7.62 -8.98
C ASP A 135 -4.48 -6.48 -7.95
N GLY A 136 -3.40 -5.72 -7.81
CA GLY A 136 -3.34 -4.57 -6.90
C GLY A 136 -3.27 -4.92 -5.42
N THR A 137 -3.05 -6.18 -5.05
CA THR A 137 -2.80 -6.60 -3.67
C THR A 137 -1.45 -6.08 -3.18
N HIS A 138 -1.46 -5.39 -2.05
CA HIS A 138 -0.25 -4.80 -1.51
C HIS A 138 -0.25 -4.72 0.01
N PHE A 139 0.95 -4.56 0.56
CA PHE A 139 1.21 -4.37 1.98
C PHE A 139 1.64 -2.94 2.23
N SER A 140 1.07 -2.34 3.26
CA SER A 140 1.40 -0.98 3.69
C SER A 140 1.64 -0.92 5.19
N LEU A 141 2.50 -0.01 5.62
CA LEU A 141 2.56 0.41 7.02
C LEU A 141 1.54 1.51 7.25
N ILE A 142 0.81 1.49 8.35
CA ILE A 142 -0.11 2.58 8.71
C ILE A 142 0.51 3.52 9.75
N GLU A 143 0.16 4.79 9.64
CA GLU A 143 0.56 5.84 10.55
C GLU A 143 -0.09 5.65 11.92
N VAL A 144 0.74 5.67 12.96
CA VAL A 144 0.30 5.65 14.36
C VAL A 144 1.05 6.75 15.13
N GLY A 145 0.31 7.73 15.68
CA GLY A 145 0.89 8.80 16.49
C GLY A 145 1.63 9.89 15.70
N GLY A 146 1.20 10.15 14.48
CA GLY A 146 1.74 11.08 13.50
C GLY A 146 2.97 10.58 12.73
N ARG A 147 3.30 9.28 12.82
CA ARG A 147 4.53 8.72 12.21
C ARG A 147 4.32 7.32 11.67
N ILE A 148 5.11 6.97 10.65
CA ILE A 148 5.27 5.61 10.17
C ILE A 148 6.67 5.12 10.58
N THR A 149 6.73 3.98 11.26
CA THR A 149 7.97 3.38 11.76
C THR A 149 7.99 1.88 11.46
N GLU A 150 9.09 1.18 11.72
CA GLU A 150 9.11 -0.29 11.64
C GLU A 150 8.20 -0.99 12.69
N ASP A 151 7.83 -0.27 13.76
CA ASP A 151 6.85 -0.70 14.75
C ASP A 151 5.40 -0.38 14.34
N SER A 152 5.20 0.28 13.20
CA SER A 152 3.86 0.49 12.66
C SER A 152 3.24 -0.83 12.22
N PRO A 153 1.93 -1.03 12.44
CA PRO A 153 1.26 -2.24 12.01
C PRO A 153 1.19 -2.30 10.48
N VAL A 154 1.27 -3.52 9.97
CA VAL A 154 1.21 -3.81 8.53
C VAL A 154 -0.24 -4.14 8.18
N VAL A 155 -0.77 -3.48 7.16
CA VAL A 155 -2.04 -3.80 6.54
C VAL A 155 -1.83 -4.48 5.20
N VAL A 156 -2.71 -5.41 4.86
CA VAL A 156 -2.90 -5.88 3.50
C VAL A 156 -4.13 -5.20 2.91
N THR A 157 -3.98 -4.66 1.71
CA THR A 157 -5.08 -4.19 0.88
C THR A 157 -5.28 -5.20 -0.23
N TYR A 158 -6.49 -5.73 -0.34
CA TYR A 158 -6.92 -6.59 -1.44
C TYR A 158 -8.09 -5.91 -2.17
N PRO A 159 -7.91 -5.40 -3.40
CA PRO A 159 -8.94 -4.60 -4.08
C PRO A 159 -10.27 -5.31 -4.35
N CYS A 160 -10.31 -6.64 -4.25
CA CYS A 160 -11.54 -7.42 -4.38
C CYS A 160 -12.36 -7.50 -3.08
N ASP A 161 -11.83 -6.99 -1.97
CA ASP A 161 -12.53 -6.92 -0.69
C ASP A 161 -13.03 -5.48 -0.42
N ASP A 162 -13.84 -5.33 0.62
CA ASP A 162 -14.44 -4.06 1.00
C ASP A 162 -13.53 -3.21 1.90
N GLN A 163 -12.49 -3.82 2.48
CA GLN A 163 -11.58 -3.16 3.41
C GLN A 163 -10.17 -3.76 3.42
N SER A 164 -9.24 -3.02 4.00
CA SER A 164 -7.90 -3.51 4.35
C SER A 164 -7.91 -4.18 5.71
N TYR A 165 -6.97 -5.11 5.91
CA TYR A 165 -6.86 -5.88 7.15
C TYR A 165 -5.47 -5.73 7.75
N VAL A 166 -5.40 -5.59 9.08
CA VAL A 166 -4.11 -5.60 9.78
C VAL A 166 -3.59 -7.02 9.87
N VAL A 167 -2.46 -7.28 9.20
CA VAL A 167 -1.84 -8.61 9.12
C VAL A 167 -0.75 -8.83 10.16
N ALA A 168 -0.17 -7.75 10.71
CA ALA A 168 0.88 -7.83 11.71
C ALA A 168 0.95 -6.56 12.57
N GLU A 169 1.50 -6.69 13.78
CA GLU A 169 1.69 -5.54 14.70
C GLU A 169 2.87 -4.65 14.31
N SER A 170 3.83 -5.18 13.57
CA SER A 170 5.05 -4.50 13.15
C SER A 170 5.57 -5.06 11.82
N LEU A 171 6.47 -4.34 11.17
CA LEU A 171 7.20 -4.84 10.00
C LEU A 171 7.98 -6.12 10.34
N TYR A 172 8.60 -6.17 11.53
CA TYR A 172 9.36 -7.33 11.97
C TYR A 172 8.47 -8.58 12.09
N ASP A 173 7.30 -8.45 12.73
CA ASP A 173 6.37 -9.58 12.89
C ASP A 173 5.85 -10.06 11.52
N PHE A 174 5.47 -9.12 10.65
CA PHE A 174 5.06 -9.42 9.28
C PHE A 174 6.13 -10.23 8.54
N LEU A 175 7.37 -9.76 8.58
CA LEU A 175 8.50 -10.43 7.94
C LEU A 175 8.73 -11.83 8.49
N CYS A 176 8.60 -12.02 9.81
CA CYS A 176 8.75 -13.32 10.46
C CYS A 176 7.63 -14.31 10.14
N LEU A 177 6.39 -13.84 9.96
CA LEU A 177 5.24 -14.69 9.61
C LEU A 177 5.34 -15.23 8.18
N GLY A 178 5.78 -14.38 7.24
CA GLY A 178 5.93 -14.78 5.83
C GLY A 178 7.07 -15.78 5.57
N LEU A 179 8.01 -15.97 6.51
CA LEU A 179 9.11 -16.93 6.36
C LEU A 179 8.67 -18.38 6.11
N HIS A 180 7.44 -18.72 6.49
CA HIS A 180 6.92 -20.08 6.35
C HIS A 180 6.48 -20.43 4.93
N TYR A 181 5.93 -19.48 4.17
CA TYR A 181 5.22 -19.73 2.90
C TYR A 181 5.58 -18.75 1.78
N GLY A 182 6.40 -17.74 2.08
CA GLY A 182 6.35 -16.47 1.37
C GLY A 182 5.16 -15.62 1.82
N TYR A 183 5.10 -14.40 1.33
CA TYR A 183 4.19 -13.34 1.77
C TYR A 183 2.87 -13.33 1.02
N PHE A 184 2.85 -13.78 -0.23
CA PHE A 184 1.59 -13.99 -0.96
C PHE A 184 0.77 -15.13 -0.35
N ASN A 185 1.39 -16.31 -0.21
CA ASN A 185 0.73 -17.50 0.35
C ASN A 185 0.36 -17.35 1.84
N TYR A 186 1.04 -16.46 2.56
CA TYR A 186 0.68 -16.15 3.95
C TYR A 186 -0.78 -15.67 4.08
N MET A 187 -1.33 -15.02 3.06
CA MET A 187 -2.73 -14.56 3.07
C MET A 187 -3.73 -15.72 3.21
N ASP A 188 -3.46 -16.87 2.61
CA ASP A 188 -4.33 -18.07 2.72
C ASP A 188 -4.41 -18.57 4.17
N VAL A 189 -3.31 -18.42 4.92
CA VAL A 189 -3.23 -18.83 6.33
C VAL A 189 -3.83 -17.77 7.24
N PHE A 190 -3.69 -16.49 6.86
CA PHE A 190 -4.31 -15.39 7.58
C PHE A 190 -5.85 -15.44 7.50
N TRP A 191 -6.41 -15.87 6.36
CA TRP A 191 -7.86 -16.06 6.18
C TRP A 191 -8.39 -17.33 6.78
N ASP A 192 -7.65 -18.43 6.65
CA ASP A 192 -8.04 -19.72 7.20
C ASP A 192 -6.86 -20.35 7.95
N GLN A 193 -6.86 -20.20 9.27
CA GLN A 193 -5.82 -20.76 10.14
C GLN A 193 -5.74 -22.30 10.06
N SER A 194 -6.76 -23.00 9.53
CA SER A 194 -6.65 -24.44 9.30
C SER A 194 -5.58 -24.78 8.25
N ASN A 195 -5.27 -23.83 7.34
CA ASN A 195 -4.16 -23.94 6.40
C ASN A 195 -2.79 -23.90 7.09
N ALA A 196 -2.70 -23.42 8.34
CA ALA A 196 -1.44 -23.48 9.11
C ALA A 196 -0.96 -24.93 9.31
N SER A 197 -1.86 -25.92 9.27
CA SER A 197 -1.49 -27.34 9.35
C SER A 197 -0.62 -27.81 8.18
N ARG A 198 -0.56 -27.06 7.08
CA ARG A 198 0.32 -27.30 5.92
C ARG A 198 1.78 -26.89 6.19
N THR A 199 2.08 -26.28 7.34
CA THR A 199 3.46 -25.94 7.70
C THR A 199 4.22 -27.03 8.44
N GLY A 200 5.45 -27.29 7.98
CA GLY A 200 6.53 -27.75 8.85
C GLY A 200 6.99 -26.63 9.79
N TRP A 201 7.82 -26.95 10.78
CA TRP A 201 8.25 -25.99 11.82
C TRP A 201 8.96 -24.73 11.29
N TRP A 202 9.50 -24.77 10.07
CA TRP A 202 10.25 -23.66 9.48
C TRP A 202 9.74 -23.23 8.10
N PHE A 203 9.36 -24.19 7.25
CA PHE A 203 8.87 -23.94 5.89
C PHE A 203 7.68 -24.85 5.60
N ALA A 204 6.78 -24.41 4.74
CA ALA A 204 5.74 -25.25 4.16
C ALA A 204 6.37 -26.39 3.33
N ASP A 205 5.71 -27.54 3.26
CA ASP A 205 6.23 -28.73 2.56
C ASP A 205 6.23 -28.56 1.03
N ASP A 206 5.39 -27.67 0.52
CA ASP A 206 5.19 -27.39 -0.91
C ASP A 206 6.03 -26.23 -1.46
N LEU A 207 6.84 -25.55 -0.62
CA LEU A 207 7.78 -24.53 -1.10
C LEU A 207 8.88 -25.14 -1.98
N GLU A 208 9.16 -24.48 -3.11
CA GLU A 208 10.29 -24.81 -3.97
C GLU A 208 11.63 -24.53 -3.26
N GLU A 209 12.70 -25.23 -3.67
CA GLU A 209 14.00 -25.12 -2.99
C GLU A 209 14.60 -23.71 -3.14
N ASP A 210 14.42 -23.06 -4.28
CA ASP A 210 14.92 -21.70 -4.53
C ASP A 210 14.21 -20.69 -3.61
N ASP A 211 12.90 -20.83 -3.41
CA ASP A 211 12.13 -20.00 -2.46
C ASP A 211 12.59 -20.23 -1.01
N ARG A 212 12.84 -21.48 -0.62
CA ARG A 212 13.38 -21.79 0.72
C ARG A 212 14.74 -21.15 0.93
N GLN A 213 15.62 -21.18 -0.07
CA GLN A 213 16.94 -20.57 0.03
C GLN A 213 16.83 -19.05 0.15
N LEU A 214 15.94 -18.43 -0.63
CA LEU A 214 15.67 -17.01 -0.55
C LEU A 214 15.12 -16.61 0.82
N LEU A 215 14.14 -17.34 1.36
CA LEU A 215 13.58 -17.07 2.69
C LEU A 215 14.62 -17.27 3.82
N LYS A 216 15.52 -18.25 3.71
CA LYS A 216 16.67 -18.39 4.63
C LYS A 216 17.60 -17.19 4.55
N GLN A 217 17.96 -16.77 3.34
CA GLN A 217 18.83 -15.63 3.14
C GLN A 217 18.20 -14.36 3.73
N LEU A 218 16.90 -14.14 3.49
CA LEU A 218 16.15 -13.03 4.06
C LEU A 218 16.18 -13.08 5.60
N ALA A 219 15.93 -14.25 6.19
CA ALA A 219 15.97 -14.42 7.64
C ALA A 219 17.36 -14.13 8.23
N GLU A 220 18.43 -14.55 7.56
CA GLU A 220 19.81 -14.30 7.99
C GLU A 220 20.20 -12.82 7.83
N GLU A 221 19.96 -12.22 6.66
CA GLU A 221 20.33 -10.83 6.38
C GLU A 221 19.53 -9.82 7.24
N LEU A 222 18.27 -10.15 7.57
CA LEU A 222 17.40 -9.31 8.39
C LEU A 222 17.37 -9.70 9.89
N ASN A 223 18.05 -10.79 10.28
CA ASN A 223 18.03 -11.35 11.65
C ASN A 223 16.61 -11.67 12.14
N LEU A 224 15.80 -12.29 11.27
CA LEU A 224 14.42 -12.66 11.55
C LEU A 224 14.37 -14.04 12.20
N LYS A 225 13.29 -14.29 12.94
CA LYS A 225 12.97 -15.59 13.53
C LYS A 225 11.54 -15.96 13.15
N PRO A 226 11.31 -17.11 12.49
CA PRO A 226 9.97 -17.48 12.06
C PRO A 226 9.00 -17.49 13.25
N LEU A 227 7.87 -16.83 13.07
CA LEU A 227 6.76 -16.86 14.03
C LEU A 227 5.73 -17.88 13.55
N PRO A 228 5.20 -18.74 14.43
CA PRO A 228 4.18 -19.69 14.02
C PRO A 228 2.99 -18.93 13.44
N PRO A 229 2.28 -19.45 12.42
CA PRO A 229 1.16 -18.73 11.83
C PRO A 229 0.02 -18.42 12.81
N THR A 230 -0.05 -19.19 13.91
CA THR A 230 -0.99 -18.99 15.03
C THR A 230 -0.56 -17.90 16.01
N ALA A 231 0.60 -17.26 15.82
CA ALA A 231 1.06 -16.14 16.66
C ALA A 231 0.16 -14.90 16.52
N ILE A 232 -0.54 -14.78 15.40
CA ILE A 232 -1.46 -13.67 15.12
C ILE A 232 -2.88 -14.05 15.51
N ASN A 233 -3.49 -13.22 16.33
CA ASN A 233 -4.93 -13.23 16.55
C ASN A 233 -5.56 -12.10 15.73
N ARG A 234 -6.15 -12.45 14.57
CA ARG A 234 -6.75 -11.48 13.64
C ARG A 234 -7.77 -10.57 14.31
N ASP A 235 -8.71 -11.15 15.05
CA ASP A 235 -9.80 -10.39 15.69
C ASP A 235 -9.24 -9.41 16.74
N ALA A 236 -8.15 -9.78 17.43
CA ALA A 236 -7.47 -8.89 18.37
C ALA A 236 -6.73 -7.74 17.66
N LEU A 237 -6.10 -8.00 16.50
CA LEU A 237 -5.46 -6.96 15.68
C LEU A 237 -6.50 -5.97 15.15
N GLU A 238 -7.58 -6.49 14.58
CA GLU A 238 -8.66 -5.67 14.04
C GLU A 238 -9.29 -4.81 15.13
N GLU A 239 -9.61 -5.37 16.31
CA GLU A 239 -10.14 -4.58 17.42
C GLU A 239 -9.18 -3.48 17.88
N LYS A 240 -7.87 -3.76 17.91
CA LYS A 240 -6.82 -2.81 18.34
C LYS A 240 -6.65 -1.64 17.36
N TYR A 241 -6.80 -1.88 16.06
CA TYR A 241 -6.41 -0.92 15.03
C TYR A 241 -7.55 -0.40 14.14
N LYS A 242 -8.76 -0.95 14.19
CA LYS A 242 -9.90 -0.52 13.34
C LYS A 242 -10.21 0.98 13.39
N GLY A 243 -9.95 1.65 14.53
CA GLY A 243 -10.15 3.10 14.69
C GLY A 243 -8.97 3.96 14.21
N GLN A 244 -7.90 3.33 13.71
CA GLN A 244 -6.66 3.98 13.30
C GLN A 244 -6.45 3.92 11.79
N ILE A 245 -7.34 3.24 11.05
CA ILE A 245 -7.28 3.15 9.59
C ILE A 245 -8.19 4.21 8.99
N TRP A 246 -7.64 5.08 8.14
CA TRP A 246 -8.41 6.15 7.50
C TRP A 246 -8.67 5.77 6.06
N TYR A 247 -9.94 5.70 5.68
CA TYR A 247 -10.35 5.48 4.30
C TYR A 247 -10.80 6.79 3.66
N ARG A 248 -10.90 6.78 2.34
CA ARG A 248 -11.47 7.88 1.59
C ARG A 248 -12.89 8.18 2.03
N SER A 249 -13.25 9.47 1.98
CA SER A 249 -14.55 9.95 2.43
C SER A 249 -15.74 9.44 1.61
N ASP A 250 -15.50 9.07 0.34
CA ASP A 250 -16.48 8.49 -0.57
C ASP A 250 -16.57 6.96 -0.48
N TRP A 251 -15.67 6.31 0.28
CA TRP A 251 -15.67 4.88 0.49
C TRP A 251 -16.52 4.49 1.70
N GLN A 252 -17.59 3.73 1.47
CA GLN A 252 -18.38 3.13 2.54
C GLN A 252 -17.97 1.67 2.70
N VAL A 253 -17.30 1.36 3.80
CA VAL A 253 -17.05 -0.03 4.19
C VAL A 253 -18.40 -0.65 4.57
N SER A 254 -18.78 -1.75 3.90
CA SER A 254 -19.96 -2.54 4.24
C SER A 254 -19.83 -3.04 5.69
N SER A 255 -20.67 -2.53 6.60
CA SER A 255 -20.71 -2.93 8.01
C SER A 255 -21.40 -4.27 8.24
#